data_AF-A0A1H7E9W3-F1
#
_entry.id   AF-A0A1H7E9W3-F1
#
_cell.length_a   1.000
_cell.length_b   1.000
_cell.length_c   1.000
_cell.angle_alpha   90.00
_cell.angle_beta   90.00
_cell.angle_gamma   90.00
#
_symmetry.space_group_name_H-M   'P 1'
#
loop_
_entity.id
_entity.type
_entity.pdbx_description
1 polymer ?
#
loop_
_entity_poly.entity_id
_entity_poly.type
_entity_poly.pdbx_seq_one_letter_code
_entity_poly.pdbx_strand_id
1 'polypeptide(L)'
;MAENTCVRCGAIPPSHDVVSVASADGSFRLLCSRCFNTEMADLAEVHAFEHPEFTPVRLSDADGVVHEFHFRSLLFGDQLSLEAFEPVPGDDDYAGFRFQVLGDPRSDPFELLGNLVQKMKRALAVKHLVEDAGHLVVAETTVRGRIEWDGNERDRLPCVVI
;
A
#
# COMPACT_ATOMS: atom_id res chain seq x y z
N MET A 1 -13.55 9.98 16.62
CA MET A 1 -12.31 9.53 15.94
C MET A 1 -11.43 8.94 17.02
N ALA A 2 -11.19 7.63 16.98
CA ALA A 2 -10.21 7.04 17.89
C ALA A 2 -8.84 7.63 17.54
N GLU A 3 -8.06 8.02 18.54
CA GLU A 3 -6.71 8.52 18.30
C GLU A 3 -5.90 7.43 17.58
N ASN A 4 -5.36 7.73 16.39
CA ASN A 4 -4.40 6.89 15.68
C ASN A 4 -3.04 6.90 16.40
N THR A 5 -3.03 6.69 17.72
CA THR A 5 -1.82 6.70 18.53
C THR A 5 -1.24 5.30 18.57
N CYS A 6 0.01 5.15 18.14
CA CYS A 6 0.74 3.90 18.24
C CYS A 6 0.90 3.52 19.72
N VAL A 7 0.39 2.35 20.12
CA VAL A 7 0.42 1.92 21.53
C VAL A 7 1.83 1.63 22.05
N ARG A 8 2.81 1.44 21.15
CA ARG A 8 4.19 1.10 21.52
C ARG A 8 5.09 2.33 21.68
N CYS A 9 5.00 3.31 20.79
CA CYS A 9 5.87 4.50 20.82
C CYS A 9 5.13 5.82 21.12
N GLY A 10 3.80 5.82 21.18
CA GLY A 10 3.00 7.01 21.43
C GLY A 10 2.94 8.01 20.26
N ALA A 11 3.55 7.72 19.12
CA ALA A 11 3.46 8.56 17.93
C ALA A 11 2.05 8.52 17.34
N ILE A 12 1.66 9.62 16.69
CA ILE A 12 0.43 9.71 15.89
C ILE A 12 0.85 9.61 14.41
N PRO A 13 1.01 8.40 13.85
CA PRO A 13 1.30 8.24 12.42
C PRO A 13 0.17 8.79 11.55
N PRO A 14 0.47 9.13 10.28
CA PRO A 14 -0.56 9.26 9.24
C PRO A 14 -1.47 8.02 9.23
N SER A 15 -2.72 8.19 8.84
CA SER A 15 -3.69 7.08 8.79
C SER A 15 -3.26 5.92 7.91
N HIS A 16 -2.51 6.18 6.85
CA HIS A 16 -1.95 5.11 6.02
C HIS A 16 -0.78 4.34 6.67
N ASP A 17 -0.16 4.88 7.72
CA ASP A 17 1.00 4.29 8.38
C ASP A 17 0.62 3.62 9.73
N VAL A 18 -0.61 3.10 9.82
CA VAL A 18 -1.11 2.36 10.98
C VAL A 18 -1.48 0.92 10.63
N VAL A 19 -1.21 0.00 11.55
CA VAL A 19 -1.56 -1.42 11.46
C VAL A 19 -2.37 -1.81 12.69
N SER A 20 -3.54 -2.42 12.47
CA SER A 20 -4.36 -3.02 13.52
C SER A 20 -3.95 -4.47 13.72
N VAL A 21 -3.40 -4.78 14.89
CA VAL A 21 -2.88 -6.10 15.24
C VAL A 21 -3.79 -6.76 16.26
N ALA A 22 -4.30 -7.94 15.93
CA ALA A 22 -5.04 -8.77 16.87
C ALA A 22 -4.10 -9.32 17.96
N SER A 23 -4.53 -9.20 19.21
CA SER A 23 -3.85 -9.75 20.37
C SER A 23 -4.49 -11.09 20.77
N ALA A 24 -3.76 -11.90 21.54
CA ALA A 24 -4.21 -13.24 21.94
C ALA A 24 -5.52 -13.24 22.75
N ASP A 25 -5.85 -12.13 23.40
CA ASP A 25 -7.10 -11.91 24.15
C ASP A 25 -8.28 -11.44 23.26
N GLY A 26 -8.08 -11.36 21.95
CA GLY A 26 -9.08 -10.88 20.98
C GLY A 26 -9.20 -9.36 20.89
N SER A 27 -8.40 -8.60 21.65
CA SER A 27 -8.32 -7.15 21.51
C SER A 27 -7.47 -6.75 20.29
N PHE A 28 -7.67 -5.53 19.79
CA PHE A 28 -6.85 -4.97 18.73
C PHE A 28 -5.95 -3.87 19.27
N ARG A 29 -4.70 -3.86 18.84
CA ARG A 29 -3.70 -2.83 19.15
C ARG A 29 -3.31 -2.11 17.87
N LEU A 30 -3.21 -0.78 17.93
CA LEU A 30 -2.72 0.03 16.81
C LEU A 30 -1.22 0.25 16.93
N LEU A 31 -0.47 -0.13 15.90
CA LEU A 31 0.96 0.10 15.79
C LEU A 31 1.27 0.93 14.54
N CYS A 32 2.23 1.86 14.61
CA CYS A 32 2.80 2.41 13.39
C CYS A 32 3.64 1.34 12.66
N SER A 33 3.85 1.48 11.34
CA SER A 33 4.57 0.47 10.55
C SER A 33 5.97 0.17 11.09
N ARG A 34 6.68 1.18 11.64
CA ARG A 34 7.99 0.96 12.28
C ARG A 34 7.88 0.02 13.48
N CYS A 35 6.97 0.30 14.42
CA CYS A 35 6.78 -0.54 15.60
C CYS A 35 6.27 -1.94 15.27
N PHE A 36 5.38 -2.04 14.28
CA PHE A 36 4.90 -3.32 13.75
C PHE A 36 6.05 -4.14 13.17
N ASN A 37 6.85 -3.55 12.26
CA ASN A 37 7.98 -4.25 11.63
C ASN A 37 9.03 -4.68 12.65
N THR A 38 9.26 -3.90 13.72
CA THR A 38 10.15 -4.35 14.81
C THR A 38 9.60 -5.60 15.50
N GLU A 39 8.30 -5.66 15.83
CA GLU A 39 7.69 -6.88 16.41
C GLU A 39 7.82 -8.07 15.44
N MET A 40 7.58 -7.86 14.14
CA MET A 40 7.65 -8.92 13.14
C MET A 40 9.08 -9.39 12.88
N ALA A 41 10.06 -8.49 12.90
CA ALA A 41 11.47 -8.82 12.73
C ALA A 41 11.98 -9.66 13.91
N ASP A 42 11.60 -9.31 15.13
CA ASP A 42 11.93 -10.08 16.34
C ASP A 42 11.35 -11.51 16.25
N LEU A 43 10.09 -11.64 15.82
CA LEU A 43 9.42 -12.94 15.66
C LEU A 43 10.00 -13.79 14.52
N ALA A 44 10.46 -13.15 13.45
CA ALA A 44 11.03 -13.82 12.27
C ALA A 44 12.55 -14.03 12.37
N GLU A 45 13.17 -13.70 13.51
CA GLU A 45 14.62 -13.74 13.71
C GLU A 45 15.40 -12.94 12.64
N VAL A 46 14.80 -11.85 12.14
CA VAL A 46 15.42 -10.92 11.20
C VAL A 46 16.17 -9.86 11.99
N HIS A 47 17.48 -10.05 12.14
CA HIS A 47 18.34 -9.12 12.85
C HIS A 47 18.67 -7.87 12.01
N ALA A 48 18.80 -6.73 12.69
CA ALA A 48 19.18 -5.45 12.07
C ALA A 48 18.26 -5.03 10.91
N PHE A 49 16.96 -5.32 11.00
CA PHE A 49 15.99 -4.90 10.00
C PHE A 49 16.02 -3.37 9.82
N GLU A 50 16.25 -2.94 8.58
CA GLU A 50 16.29 -1.52 8.24
C GLU A 50 14.87 -0.97 8.06
N HIS A 51 14.65 0.26 8.55
CA HIS A 51 13.39 0.98 8.37
C HIS A 51 13.64 2.21 7.48
N PRO A 52 13.86 2.03 6.16
CA PRO A 52 14.11 3.13 5.26
C PRO A 52 12.85 3.99 5.10
N GLU A 53 13.05 5.30 5.08
CA GLU A 53 12.03 6.27 4.73
C GLU A 53 12.26 6.71 3.28
N PHE A 54 11.33 6.32 2.41
CA PHE A 54 11.41 6.66 0.99
C PHE A 54 10.73 8.00 0.73
N THR A 55 11.40 8.89 0.00
CA THR A 55 10.77 10.10 -0.50
C THR A 55 9.68 9.73 -1.51
N PRO A 56 8.50 10.39 -1.47
CA PRO A 56 7.47 10.18 -2.48
C PRO A 56 7.99 10.38 -3.90
N VAL A 57 7.49 9.56 -4.83
CA VAL A 57 7.89 9.62 -6.24
C VAL A 57 6.73 10.14 -7.07
N ARG A 58 7.03 11.05 -8.00
CA ARG A 58 6.07 11.56 -8.98
C ARG A 58 6.28 10.90 -10.33
N LEU A 59 5.23 10.28 -10.88
CA LEU A 59 5.24 9.62 -12.19
C LEU A 59 4.03 10.09 -13.02
N SER A 60 4.22 10.22 -14.33
CA SER A 60 3.11 10.47 -15.24
C SER A 60 2.48 9.17 -15.74
N ASP A 61 1.17 9.18 -15.93
CA ASP A 61 0.44 8.12 -16.63
C ASP A 61 0.48 8.28 -18.16
N ALA A 62 -0.26 7.41 -18.87
CA ALA A 62 -0.36 7.40 -20.32
C ALA A 62 -0.98 8.69 -20.91
N ASP A 63 -1.80 9.41 -20.12
CA ASP A 63 -2.41 10.68 -20.52
C ASP A 63 -1.54 11.89 -20.09
N GLY A 64 -0.40 11.64 -19.44
CA GLY A 64 0.53 12.66 -18.95
C GLY A 64 0.16 13.24 -17.58
N VAL A 65 -0.89 12.72 -16.93
CA VAL A 65 -1.31 13.16 -15.59
C VAL A 65 -0.25 12.73 -14.59
N VAL A 66 0.20 13.66 -13.74
CA VAL A 66 1.23 13.40 -12.73
C VAL A 66 0.58 12.89 -11.45
N HIS A 67 1.01 11.71 -11.02
CA HIS A 67 0.61 11.03 -9.80
C HIS A 67 1.75 11.07 -8.79
N GLU A 68 1.44 11.31 -7.51
CA GLU A 68 2.40 11.25 -6.40
C GLU A 68 2.17 10.00 -5.56
N PHE A 69 3.21 9.19 -5.41
CA PHE A 69 3.16 7.92 -4.71
C PHE A 69 3.94 7.98 -3.40
N HIS A 70 3.26 7.62 -2.33
CA HIS A 70 3.83 7.40 -1.00
C HIS A 70 4.10 5.91 -0.82
N PHE A 71 5.03 5.58 0.07
CA PHE A 71 5.48 4.20 0.26
C PHE A 71 5.25 3.71 1.67
N ARG A 72 4.92 2.42 1.80
CA ARG A 72 4.83 1.72 3.07
C ARG A 72 5.50 0.37 2.99
N SER A 73 6.31 0.06 3.99
CA SER A 73 6.97 -1.24 4.14
C SER A 73 6.37 -2.00 5.30
N LEU A 74 5.90 -3.22 5.07
CA LEU A 74 5.37 -4.10 6.11
C LEU A 74 6.06 -5.47 6.04
N LEU A 75 6.58 -5.93 7.18
CA LEU A 75 7.21 -7.24 7.32
C LEU A 75 6.16 -8.26 7.76
N PHE A 76 5.96 -9.31 6.96
CA PHE A 76 5.04 -10.39 7.23
C PHE A 76 5.80 -11.71 7.30
N GLY A 77 6.21 -12.11 8.51
CA GLY A 77 7.09 -13.27 8.70
C GLY A 77 8.44 -13.03 8.04
N ASP A 78 8.81 -13.89 7.08
CA ASP A 78 10.04 -13.80 6.32
C ASP A 78 9.90 -13.05 4.98
N GLN A 79 8.77 -12.37 4.75
CA GLN A 79 8.51 -11.59 3.53
C GLN A 79 8.34 -10.10 3.82
N LEU A 80 9.09 -9.26 3.10
CA LEU A 80 8.93 -7.81 3.11
C LEU A 80 7.98 -7.38 1.99
N SER A 81 6.86 -6.76 2.36
CA SER A 81 5.99 -6.06 1.43
C SER A 81 6.41 -4.61 1.31
N LEU A 82 6.70 -4.15 0.09
CA LEU A 82 6.81 -2.74 -0.24
C LEU A 82 5.63 -2.33 -1.12
N GLU A 83 4.84 -1.39 -0.59
CA GLU A 83 3.65 -0.85 -1.24
C GLU A 83 3.89 0.61 -1.65
N ALA A 84 3.33 0.99 -2.80
CA ALA A 84 3.19 2.36 -3.27
C ALA A 84 1.71 2.68 -3.49
N PHE A 85 1.25 3.83 -3.00
CA PHE A 85 -0.13 4.26 -3.09
C PHE A 85 -0.25 5.77 -3.26
N GLU A 86 -1.34 6.21 -3.87
CA GLU A 86 -1.73 7.62 -3.91
C GLU A 86 -2.52 7.97 -2.62
N PRO A 87 -2.06 8.94 -1.82
CA PRO A 87 -2.82 9.40 -0.67
C PRO A 87 -4.01 10.25 -1.12
N VAL A 88 -5.15 10.11 -0.45
CA VAL A 88 -6.31 10.98 -0.66
C VAL A 88 -6.27 12.10 0.38
N PRO A 89 -6.23 13.38 -0.03
CA PRO A 89 -6.27 14.48 0.92
C PRO A 89 -7.56 14.48 1.73
N GLY A 90 -7.45 14.31 3.06
CA GLY A 90 -8.58 14.38 3.99
C GLY A 90 -9.40 13.10 4.13
N ASP A 91 -8.94 12.00 3.54
CA ASP A 91 -9.50 10.66 3.72
C ASP A 91 -8.41 9.73 4.28
N ASP A 92 -8.82 8.77 5.10
CA ASP A 92 -7.95 7.71 5.61
C ASP A 92 -7.78 6.56 4.59
N ASP A 93 -8.56 6.59 3.51
CA ASP A 93 -8.49 5.62 2.41
C ASP A 93 -7.49 5.99 1.30
N TYR A 94 -7.20 4.98 0.49
CA TYR A 94 -6.38 5.10 -0.72
C TYR A 94 -7.31 5.11 -1.94
N ALA A 95 -7.34 6.21 -2.69
CA ALA A 95 -7.99 6.26 -3.99
C ALA A 95 -6.94 6.31 -5.09
N GLY A 96 -7.25 5.66 -6.22
CA GLY A 96 -6.36 5.64 -7.38
C GLY A 96 -5.41 4.44 -7.39
N PHE A 97 -4.21 4.70 -7.91
CA PHE A 97 -3.23 3.67 -8.19
C PHE A 97 -2.58 3.13 -6.92
N ARG A 98 -2.49 1.80 -6.86
CA ARG A 98 -1.80 1.07 -5.80
C ARG A 98 -0.99 -0.07 -6.37
N PHE A 99 0.24 -0.20 -5.89
CA PHE A 99 1.19 -1.19 -6.36
C PHE A 99 1.91 -1.83 -5.18
N GLN A 100 2.18 -3.12 -5.28
CA GLN A 100 2.91 -3.87 -4.26
C GLN A 100 3.95 -4.78 -4.90
N VAL A 101 5.08 -4.96 -4.24
CA VAL A 101 6.04 -6.03 -4.50
C VAL A 101 6.41 -6.71 -3.18
N LEU A 102 6.72 -7.99 -3.25
CA LEU A 102 7.26 -8.76 -2.13
C LEU A 102 8.75 -8.99 -2.36
N GLY A 103 9.54 -8.94 -1.30
CA GLY A 103 10.98 -9.17 -1.33
C GLY A 103 11.48 -9.87 -0.07
N ASP A 104 12.77 -10.23 -0.08
CA ASP A 104 13.46 -10.73 1.11
C ASP A 104 13.75 -9.54 2.04
N PRO A 105 13.37 -9.59 3.34
CA PRO A 105 13.67 -8.53 4.31
C PRO A 105 15.17 -8.30 4.56
N ARG A 106 16.05 -9.18 4.08
CA ARG A 106 17.51 -9.07 4.18
C ARG A 106 18.17 -8.45 2.96
N SER A 107 17.41 -8.24 1.87
CA SER A 107 17.90 -7.60 0.65
C SER A 107 17.99 -6.08 0.82
N ASP A 108 18.76 -5.42 -0.04
CA ASP A 108 18.84 -3.97 -0.08
C ASP A 108 17.45 -3.38 -0.37
N PRO A 109 16.88 -2.53 0.52
CA PRO A 109 15.57 -1.94 0.31
C PRO A 109 15.45 -1.11 -0.97
N PHE A 110 16.55 -0.55 -1.48
CA PHE A 110 16.56 0.21 -2.73
C PHE A 110 16.45 -0.68 -3.97
N GLU A 111 16.87 -1.95 -3.91
CA GLU A 111 16.59 -2.91 -4.97
C GLU A 111 15.09 -3.19 -5.08
N LEU A 112 14.42 -3.37 -3.94
CA LEU A 112 12.97 -3.58 -3.90
C LEU A 112 12.20 -2.33 -4.37
N LEU A 113 12.63 -1.14 -3.97
CA LEU A 113 12.10 0.13 -4.47
C LEU A 113 12.28 0.24 -6.00
N GLY A 114 13.46 -0.07 -6.52
CA GLY A 114 13.73 -0.08 -7.95
C GLY A 114 12.77 -0.99 -8.71
N ASN A 115 12.56 -2.21 -8.22
CA ASN A 115 11.61 -3.16 -8.79
C ASN A 115 10.17 -2.63 -8.78
N LEU A 116 9.74 -2.01 -7.67
CA LEU A 116 8.42 -1.40 -7.55
C LEU A 116 8.24 -0.25 -8.54
N VAL A 117 9.19 0.69 -8.61
CA VAL A 117 9.13 1.83 -9.55
C VAL A 117 9.07 1.35 -11.00
N GLN A 118 9.82 0.30 -11.36
CA GLN A 118 9.75 -0.28 -12.70
C GLN A 118 8.37 -0.93 -12.96
N LYS A 119 7.77 -1.60 -11.97
CA LYS A 119 6.40 -2.11 -12.06
C LYS A 119 5.39 -0.97 -12.26
N MET A 120 5.52 0.11 -11.50
CA MET A 120 4.64 1.30 -11.57
C MET A 120 4.71 1.93 -12.96
N LYS A 121 5.92 2.23 -13.47
CA LYS A 121 6.10 2.83 -14.80
C LYS A 121 5.46 2.00 -15.92
N ARG A 122 5.63 0.67 -15.88
CA ARG A 122 5.01 -0.21 -16.89
C ARG A 122 3.49 -0.21 -16.80
N ALA A 123 2.93 -0.14 -15.60
CA ALA A 123 1.48 -0.14 -15.41
C ALA A 123 0.86 1.21 -15.81
N LEU A 124 1.48 2.32 -15.42
CA LEU A 124 1.03 3.68 -15.73
C LEU A 124 1.08 4.01 -17.23
N ALA A 125 1.96 3.36 -17.99
CA ALA A 125 2.06 3.53 -19.44
C ALA A 125 0.90 2.89 -20.23
N VAL A 126 -0.04 2.19 -19.58
CA VAL A 126 -1.13 1.47 -20.24
C VAL A 126 -2.47 1.98 -19.75
N LYS A 127 -3.32 2.39 -20.69
CA LYS A 127 -4.71 2.78 -20.42
C LYS A 127 -5.63 1.57 -20.60
N HIS A 128 -6.25 1.13 -19.51
CA HIS A 128 -7.18 -0.01 -19.53
C HIS A 128 -8.65 0.42 -19.69
N LEU A 129 -8.99 1.63 -19.24
CA LEU A 129 -10.33 2.19 -19.31
C LEU A 129 -10.31 3.51 -20.11
N VAL A 130 -11.27 3.69 -21.00
CA VAL A 130 -11.45 4.91 -21.81
C VAL A 130 -12.89 5.39 -21.68
N GLU A 131 -13.10 6.70 -21.82
CA GLU A 131 -14.46 7.21 -22.03
C GLU A 131 -14.84 7.03 -23.50
N ASP A 132 -15.99 6.39 -23.72
CA ASP A 132 -16.67 6.32 -25.01
C ASP A 132 -18.13 6.75 -24.84
N ALA A 133 -18.53 7.79 -25.57
CA ALA A 133 -19.88 8.37 -25.50
C ALA A 133 -20.41 8.68 -24.08
N GLY A 134 -19.53 9.08 -23.15
CA GLY A 134 -19.88 9.37 -21.75
C GLY A 134 -20.01 8.14 -20.85
N HIS A 135 -19.58 6.98 -21.34
CA HIS A 135 -19.50 5.74 -20.57
C HIS A 135 -18.05 5.30 -20.44
N LEU A 136 -17.69 4.78 -19.26
CA LEU A 136 -16.39 4.15 -19.06
C LEU A 136 -16.41 2.75 -19.67
N VAL A 137 -15.53 2.49 -20.64
CA VAL A 137 -15.44 1.20 -21.34
C VAL A 137 -14.02 0.66 -21.26
N VAL A 138 -13.88 -0.66 -21.36
CA VAL A 138 -12.58 -1.31 -21.45
C VAL A 138 -11.97 -1.01 -22.82
N ALA A 139 -10.75 -0.47 -22.84
CA ALA A 139 -10.10 -0.04 -24.08
C ALA A 139 -9.82 -1.19 -25.06
N GLU A 140 -9.50 -2.37 -24.52
CA GLU A 140 -9.20 -3.58 -25.28
C GLU A 140 -9.83 -4.82 -24.60
N THR A 141 -9.09 -5.92 -24.48
CA THR A 141 -9.54 -7.16 -23.81
C THR A 141 -8.93 -7.35 -22.43
N THR A 142 -8.12 -6.40 -21.97
CA THR A 142 -7.39 -6.49 -20.70
C THR A 142 -7.79 -5.37 -19.76
N VAL A 143 -8.24 -5.73 -18.56
CA VAL A 143 -8.38 -4.83 -17.41
C VAL A 143 -7.43 -5.25 -16.31
N ARG A 144 -7.10 -4.32 -15.42
CA ARG A 144 -6.36 -4.61 -14.19
C ARG A 144 -7.12 -4.01 -13.04
N GLY A 145 -7.33 -4.81 -12.02
CA GLY A 145 -7.99 -4.40 -10.80
C GLY A 145 -7.40 -5.12 -9.60
N ARG A 146 -8.00 -4.89 -8.43
CA ARG A 146 -7.62 -5.53 -7.18
C ARG A 146 -8.84 -6.20 -6.57
N ILE A 147 -8.62 -7.30 -5.86
CA ILE A 147 -9.69 -8.02 -5.14
C ILE A 147 -9.83 -7.37 -3.78
N GLU A 148 -10.82 -6.50 -3.63
CA GLU A 148 -10.99 -5.59 -2.50
C GLU A 148 -12.47 -5.42 -2.18
N TRP A 149 -12.78 -4.56 -1.21
CA TRP A 149 -14.15 -4.13 -0.94
C TRP A 149 -14.41 -2.80 -1.66
N ASP A 150 -15.57 -2.68 -2.32
CA ASP A 150 -15.97 -1.49 -3.08
C ASP A 150 -16.62 -0.39 -2.21
N GLY A 151 -16.61 -0.53 -0.89
CA GLY A 151 -17.26 0.40 0.03
C GLY A 151 -18.77 0.16 0.20
N ASN A 152 -19.36 -0.84 -0.49
CA ASN A 152 -20.77 -1.14 -0.36
C ASN A 152 -21.07 -1.93 0.93
N GLU A 153 -21.64 -1.26 1.93
CA GLU A 153 -21.94 -1.89 3.23
C GLU A 153 -22.96 -3.05 3.15
N ARG A 154 -23.76 -3.11 2.09
CA ARG A 154 -24.79 -4.14 1.91
C ARG A 154 -24.24 -5.44 1.34
N ASP A 155 -23.08 -5.39 0.71
CA ASP A 155 -22.42 -6.56 0.13
C ASP A 155 -20.95 -6.58 0.59
N ARG A 156 -20.70 -7.24 1.72
CA ARG A 156 -19.36 -7.34 2.34
C ARG A 156 -18.49 -8.42 1.68
N LEU A 157 -18.78 -8.77 0.44
CA LEU A 157 -18.02 -9.74 -0.31
C LEU A 157 -16.88 -9.05 -1.06
N PRO A 158 -15.69 -9.68 -1.13
CA PRO A 158 -14.63 -9.18 -2.00
C PRO A 158 -15.10 -9.14 -3.46
N CYS A 159 -14.84 -8.04 -4.14
CA CYS A 159 -15.11 -7.84 -5.55
C CYS A 159 -13.85 -7.37 -6.28
N VAL A 160 -13.88 -7.36 -7.61
CA VAL A 160 -12.78 -6.80 -8.41
C VAL A 160 -13.04 -5.31 -8.61
N VAL A 161 -12.24 -4.47 -7.97
CA VAL A 161 -12.22 -3.03 -8.17
C VAL A 161 -11.21 -2.72 -9.27
N ILE A 162 -11.70 -2.17 -10.40
CA ILE A 162 -10.90 -1.81 -11.58
C ILE A 162 -10.60 -0.31 -11.55
#